data_AF-A0A241VUH3-F1
#
_entry.id   AF-A0A241VUH3-F1
#
_cell.length_a   1.000
_cell.length_b   1.000
_cell.length_c   1.000
_cell.angle_alpha   90.00
_cell.angle_beta   90.00
_cell.angle_gamma   90.00
#
_symmetry.space_group_name_H-M   'P 1'
#
loop_
_entity.id
_entity.type
_entity.pdbx_description
1 polymer ?
#
loop_
_entity_poly.entity_id
_entity_poly.type
_entity_poly.pdbx_seq_one_letter_code
_entity_poly.pdbx_strand_id
1 'polypeptide(L)'
;MKKQNSPEIITIEDQTFGSHVEHWTLLTGNPTTDVPVWLGQALDAPIMPMGLCAQEADMDQTTWLIQGPSKAAIQLCQVIAVENNKPKAVKTAFPSFDSPYKTKATIERIITCKSNTQAVLCLDLGANTSVYAFDSLYSVNHDQYEKDATYSVQLNAWAYELEAVAEHEQLVVDDPASIKHHRALNDILAANNGVAPADVHEQIKAWQPKSEDDKAPVTVDFSQMVAYLYGETLGQEDEAWFQGHIVGKTSMQFNDQEYTLYDVTLIHEEDQEAVILRVATRNPEHKDFAVGQYIRGNLWIQANIYAKTA
;
A
#
# COMPACT_ATOMS: atom_id res chain seq x y z
N MET A 1 -18.51 -12.42 -21.31
CA MET A 1 -17.42 -11.76 -22.07
C MET A 1 -17.42 -10.27 -21.73
N LYS A 2 -16.60 -9.85 -20.76
CA LYS A 2 -16.24 -8.45 -20.45
C LYS A 2 -14.86 -8.49 -19.76
N LYS A 3 -13.78 -8.73 -20.51
CA LYS A 3 -12.40 -8.70 -19.97
C LYS A 3 -11.42 -8.15 -21.01
N GLN A 4 -11.80 -7.10 -21.73
CA GLN A 4 -10.91 -6.49 -22.72
C GLN A 4 -10.38 -5.11 -22.27
N ASN A 5 -10.78 -4.63 -21.09
CA ASN A 5 -10.37 -3.34 -20.54
C ASN A 5 -10.03 -3.42 -19.05
N SER A 6 -9.23 -4.40 -18.60
CA SER A 6 -8.75 -4.48 -17.21
C SER A 6 -7.26 -4.10 -17.13
N PRO A 7 -6.77 -3.60 -15.97
CA PRO A 7 -5.33 -3.44 -15.73
C PRO A 7 -4.54 -4.72 -15.95
N GLU A 8 -3.21 -4.62 -15.99
CA GLU A 8 -2.36 -5.81 -16.01
C GLU A 8 -2.56 -6.62 -14.72
N ILE A 9 -2.74 -7.94 -14.83
CA ILE A 9 -2.94 -8.82 -13.67
C ILE A 9 -1.82 -9.84 -13.61
N ILE A 10 -1.12 -9.88 -12.48
CA ILE A 10 -0.16 -10.93 -12.13
C ILE A 10 -0.80 -11.81 -11.06
N THR A 11 -0.85 -13.11 -11.30
CA THR A 11 -1.36 -14.09 -10.32
C THR A 11 -0.22 -14.89 -9.71
N ILE A 12 -0.16 -14.91 -8.37
CA ILE A 12 0.82 -15.66 -7.60
C ILE A 12 0.16 -16.72 -6.70
N GLU A 13 0.96 -17.59 -6.09
CA GLU A 13 0.46 -18.56 -5.11
C GLU A 13 -0.08 -17.84 -3.87
N ASP A 14 -1.13 -18.38 -3.25
CA ASP A 14 -1.74 -17.79 -2.06
C ASP A 14 -0.77 -17.64 -0.88
N GLN A 15 0.25 -18.50 -0.81
CA GLN A 15 1.28 -18.49 0.22
C GLN A 15 2.35 -17.41 0.00
N THR A 16 2.39 -16.81 -1.20
CA THR A 16 3.38 -15.79 -1.58
C THR A 16 2.93 -14.39 -1.25
N PHE A 17 1.61 -14.14 -1.22
CA PHE A 17 1.10 -13.03 -0.42
C PHE A 17 1.52 -13.32 1.01
N GLY A 18 2.38 -12.46 1.57
CA GLY A 18 2.83 -12.61 2.95
C GLY A 18 1.66 -12.89 3.89
N SER A 19 1.94 -13.43 5.07
CA SER A 19 0.89 -13.46 6.07
C SER A 19 0.59 -12.03 6.50
N HIS A 20 -0.33 -11.33 5.82
CA HIS A 20 -0.90 -10.04 6.26
C HIS A 20 -1.49 -10.14 7.69
N VAL A 21 -1.68 -11.37 8.17
CA VAL A 21 -1.91 -11.72 9.57
C VAL A 21 -0.79 -11.23 10.52
N GLU A 22 0.46 -11.17 10.09
CA GLU A 22 1.58 -10.67 10.89
C GLU A 22 1.41 -9.18 11.22
N HIS A 23 0.76 -8.40 10.35
CA HIS A 23 0.49 -6.97 10.60
C HIS A 23 -0.44 -6.73 11.78
N TRP A 24 -1.17 -7.75 12.28
CA TRP A 24 -1.92 -7.61 13.53
C TRP A 24 -1.02 -7.26 14.73
N THR A 25 0.27 -7.59 14.66
CA THR A 25 1.27 -7.16 15.66
C THR A 25 1.40 -5.64 15.75
N LEU A 26 1.03 -4.90 14.70
CA LEU A 26 0.98 -3.44 14.68
C LEU A 26 -0.16 -2.88 15.53
N LEU A 27 -1.18 -3.68 15.85
CA LEU A 27 -2.34 -3.26 16.66
C LEU A 27 -2.32 -3.86 18.07
N THR A 28 -1.70 -5.03 18.28
CA THR A 28 -1.61 -5.68 19.59
C THR A 28 -0.32 -6.47 19.78
N GLY A 29 0.12 -6.60 21.04
CA GLY A 29 1.18 -7.53 21.41
C GLY A 29 0.74 -9.01 21.48
N ASN A 30 -0.57 -9.31 21.43
CA ASN A 30 -1.11 -10.67 21.56
C ASN A 30 -2.11 -11.01 20.44
N PRO A 31 -1.69 -10.96 19.16
CA PRO A 31 -2.62 -11.09 18.02
C PRO A 31 -3.39 -12.42 18.01
N THR A 32 -2.79 -13.52 18.47
CA THR A 32 -3.45 -14.85 18.49
C THR A 32 -4.61 -14.95 19.48
N THR A 33 -4.68 -14.02 20.44
CA THR A 33 -5.72 -14.00 21.49
C THR A 33 -6.72 -12.88 21.24
N ASP A 34 -6.23 -11.68 20.94
CA ASP A 34 -7.07 -10.49 20.87
C ASP A 34 -7.83 -10.40 19.55
N VAL A 35 -7.16 -10.69 18.42
CA VAL A 35 -7.76 -10.52 17.08
C VAL A 35 -9.00 -11.42 16.89
N PRO A 36 -9.01 -12.72 17.27
CA PRO A 36 -10.23 -13.52 17.16
C PRO A 36 -11.42 -12.95 17.93
N VAL A 37 -11.18 -12.35 19.11
CA VAL A 37 -12.22 -11.69 19.90
C VAL A 37 -12.73 -10.45 19.16
N TRP A 38 -11.82 -9.62 18.66
CA TRP A 38 -12.16 -8.40 17.94
C TRP A 38 -12.93 -8.68 16.63
N LEU A 39 -12.50 -9.69 15.86
CA LEU A 39 -13.19 -10.12 14.65
C LEU A 39 -14.60 -10.63 14.96
N GLY A 40 -14.78 -11.34 16.08
CA GLY A 40 -16.10 -11.75 16.56
C GLY A 40 -16.98 -10.55 16.91
N GLN A 41 -16.45 -9.59 17.67
CA GLN A 41 -17.17 -8.37 18.07
C GLN A 41 -17.49 -7.45 16.89
N ALA A 42 -16.65 -7.40 15.85
CA ALA A 42 -16.91 -6.65 14.63
C ALA A 42 -18.22 -7.07 13.94
N LEU A 43 -18.66 -8.32 14.14
CA LEU A 43 -19.91 -8.86 13.60
C LEU A 43 -21.17 -8.38 14.34
N ASP A 44 -21.04 -7.69 15.47
CA ASP A 44 -22.18 -7.12 16.20
C ASP A 44 -22.74 -5.86 15.50
N ALA A 45 -21.90 -5.16 14.74
CA ALA A 45 -22.28 -3.99 13.94
C ALA A 45 -21.58 -4.00 12.56
N PRO A 46 -21.85 -5.00 11.71
CA PRO A 46 -21.14 -5.20 10.46
C PRO A 46 -21.59 -4.22 9.38
N ILE A 47 -20.66 -3.85 8.51
CA ILE A 47 -20.87 -3.13 7.26
C ILE A 47 -20.37 -4.04 6.12
N MET A 48 -21.11 -4.12 5.03
CA MET A 48 -20.58 -4.65 3.77
C MET A 48 -20.37 -3.46 2.83
N PRO A 49 -19.11 -3.02 2.60
CA PRO A 49 -18.85 -1.89 1.73
C PRO A 49 -19.21 -2.24 0.28
N MET A 50 -19.79 -1.28 -0.42
CA MET A 50 -20.10 -1.40 -1.85
C MET A 50 -18.90 -1.11 -2.75
N GLY A 51 -17.86 -0.44 -2.23
CA GLY A 51 -16.70 -0.03 -3.01
C GLY A 51 -17.10 0.75 -4.28
N LEU A 52 -16.71 0.24 -5.44
CA LEU A 52 -17.03 0.76 -6.77
C LEU A 52 -18.36 0.23 -7.36
N CYS A 53 -19.00 -0.75 -6.72
CA CYS A 53 -20.25 -1.34 -7.21
C CYS A 53 -21.40 -0.32 -7.11
N ALA A 54 -22.19 -0.19 -8.17
CA ALA A 54 -23.33 0.73 -8.19
C ALA A 54 -24.55 0.13 -7.45
N GLN A 55 -24.66 -1.19 -7.44
CA GLN A 55 -25.74 -1.96 -6.81
C GLN A 55 -25.20 -3.31 -6.31
N GLU A 56 -25.87 -3.94 -5.33
CA GLU A 56 -25.42 -5.20 -4.70
C GLU A 56 -25.24 -6.34 -5.72
N ALA A 57 -26.01 -6.33 -6.80
CA ALA A 57 -25.91 -7.31 -7.87
C ALA A 57 -24.58 -7.24 -8.66
N ASP A 58 -23.82 -6.14 -8.53
CA ASP A 58 -22.51 -5.97 -9.15
C ASP A 58 -21.36 -6.51 -8.27
N MET A 59 -21.66 -6.92 -7.02
CA MET A 59 -20.68 -7.50 -6.09
C MET A 59 -20.47 -9.01 -6.39
N ASP A 60 -19.28 -9.51 -6.03
CA ASP A 60 -18.98 -10.95 -6.11
C ASP A 60 -19.89 -11.75 -5.18
N GLN A 61 -20.66 -12.68 -5.74
CA GLN A 61 -21.58 -13.53 -4.97
C GLN A 61 -20.87 -14.66 -4.22
N THR A 62 -19.61 -14.93 -4.55
CA THR A 62 -18.80 -16.00 -3.97
C THR A 62 -17.94 -15.53 -2.79
N THR A 63 -17.93 -14.23 -2.52
CA THR A 63 -17.10 -13.62 -1.47
C THR A 63 -17.86 -12.49 -0.77
N TRP A 64 -17.80 -12.44 0.55
CA TRP A 64 -18.24 -11.28 1.33
C TRP A 64 -17.04 -10.55 1.94
N LEU A 65 -17.01 -9.23 1.79
CA LEU A 65 -16.17 -8.36 2.60
C LEU A 65 -17.03 -7.80 3.72
N ILE A 66 -16.71 -8.16 4.96
CA ILE A 66 -17.36 -7.61 6.15
C ILE A 66 -16.38 -6.70 6.87
N GLN A 67 -16.79 -5.49 7.15
CA GLN A 67 -16.05 -4.51 7.94
C GLN A 67 -16.79 -4.22 9.24
N GLY A 68 -16.07 -4.08 10.34
CA GLY A 68 -16.69 -3.62 11.57
C GLY A 68 -15.69 -3.36 12.70
N PRO A 69 -16.16 -2.80 13.82
CA PRO A 69 -17.53 -2.35 14.04
C PRO A 69 -17.84 -1.04 13.29
N SER A 70 -19.11 -0.85 12.91
CA SER A 70 -19.59 0.34 12.21
C SER A 70 -19.17 1.64 12.91
N LYS A 71 -18.62 2.58 12.14
CA LYS A 71 -18.12 3.91 12.60
C LYS A 71 -16.88 3.87 13.51
N ALA A 72 -16.25 2.71 13.71
CA ALA A 72 -14.95 2.66 14.35
C ALA A 72 -13.88 3.36 13.48
N ALA A 73 -12.90 3.99 14.12
CA ALA A 73 -11.78 4.63 13.42
C ALA A 73 -10.91 3.60 12.68
N ILE A 74 -10.75 2.41 13.27
CA ILE A 74 -10.12 1.24 12.66
C ILE A 74 -11.21 0.22 12.35
N GLN A 75 -11.33 -0.14 11.08
CA GLN A 75 -12.24 -1.18 10.58
C GLN A 75 -11.50 -2.51 10.53
N LEU A 76 -12.11 -3.54 11.12
CA LEU A 76 -11.65 -4.91 11.04
C LEU A 76 -12.32 -5.57 9.84
N CYS A 77 -11.53 -5.82 8.81
CA CYS A 77 -11.99 -6.35 7.54
C CYS A 77 -11.85 -7.88 7.56
N GLN A 78 -12.91 -8.57 7.12
CA GLN A 78 -12.97 -10.02 7.00
C GLN A 78 -13.44 -10.38 5.60
N VAL A 79 -12.61 -11.10 4.85
CA VAL A 79 -12.98 -11.68 3.56
C VAL A 79 -13.46 -13.10 3.79
N ILE A 80 -14.71 -13.39 3.47
CA ILE A 80 -15.37 -14.66 3.74
C ILE A 80 -15.80 -15.29 2.42
N ALA A 81 -15.40 -16.54 2.18
CA ALA A 81 -15.93 -17.30 1.05
C ALA A 81 -17.37 -17.74 1.31
N VAL A 82 -18.19 -17.65 0.28
CA VAL A 82 -19.64 -17.88 0.32
C VAL A 82 -20.02 -18.99 -0.64
N GLU A 83 -20.87 -19.90 -0.17
CA GLU A 83 -21.44 -20.95 -1.00
C GLU A 83 -22.93 -21.05 -0.69
N ASN A 84 -23.79 -21.00 -1.72
CA ASN A 84 -25.25 -21.02 -1.57
C ASN A 84 -25.76 -19.95 -0.58
N ASN A 85 -25.22 -18.73 -0.66
CA ASN A 85 -25.53 -17.60 0.24
C ASN A 85 -25.27 -17.89 1.73
N LYS A 86 -24.29 -18.77 2.02
CA LYS A 86 -23.87 -19.07 3.39
C LYS A 86 -22.35 -18.90 3.53
N PRO A 87 -21.87 -18.35 4.66
CA PRO A 87 -20.45 -18.24 4.92
C PRO A 87 -19.86 -19.64 5.07
N LYS A 88 -18.77 -19.91 4.35
CA LYS A 88 -18.07 -21.20 4.33
C LYS A 88 -16.78 -21.15 5.13
N ALA A 89 -15.95 -20.14 4.91
CA ALA A 89 -14.67 -19.98 5.57
C ALA A 89 -14.18 -18.54 5.50
N VAL A 90 -13.53 -18.06 6.56
CA VAL A 90 -12.72 -16.83 6.51
C VAL A 90 -11.48 -17.12 5.66
N LYS A 91 -11.24 -16.27 4.67
CA LYS A 91 -10.11 -16.37 3.73
C LYS A 91 -8.93 -15.55 4.21
N THR A 92 -9.18 -14.31 4.60
CA THR A 92 -8.20 -13.39 5.17
C THR A 92 -8.91 -12.37 6.05
N ALA A 93 -8.17 -11.76 6.96
CA ALA A 93 -8.64 -10.67 7.79
C ALA A 93 -7.50 -9.69 8.05
N PHE A 94 -7.81 -8.41 8.01
CA PHE A 94 -6.83 -7.34 8.13
C PHE A 94 -7.47 -6.07 8.74
N PRO A 95 -6.69 -5.22 9.42
CA PRO A 95 -7.16 -3.90 9.82
C PRO A 95 -7.10 -2.95 8.63
N SER A 96 -7.96 -1.93 8.64
CA SER A 96 -7.93 -0.81 7.70
C SER A 96 -8.47 0.43 8.38
N PHE A 97 -8.09 1.61 7.90
CA PHE A 97 -8.67 2.87 8.33
C PHE A 97 -8.70 3.84 7.15
N ASP A 98 -9.56 4.84 7.23
CA ASP A 98 -9.69 5.81 6.14
C ASP A 98 -8.73 7.00 6.33
N SER A 99 -8.13 7.42 5.21
CA SER A 99 -7.51 8.74 5.09
C SER A 99 -8.58 9.76 4.66
N PRO A 100 -8.63 10.97 5.25
CA PRO A 100 -9.53 12.01 4.79
C PRO A 100 -9.07 12.62 3.47
N TYR A 101 -7.82 12.37 3.07
CA TYR A 101 -7.24 12.84 1.82
C TYR A 101 -7.51 11.87 0.70
N LYS A 102 -7.80 12.42 -0.48
CA LYS A 102 -8.04 11.66 -1.70
C LYS A 102 -7.06 12.15 -2.74
N THR A 103 -6.38 11.22 -3.40
CA THR A 103 -5.56 11.49 -4.57
C THR A 103 -6.16 10.82 -5.79
N LYS A 104 -5.83 11.35 -6.97
CA LYS A 104 -6.13 10.68 -8.24
C LYS A 104 -5.03 9.67 -8.53
N ALA A 105 -5.41 8.47 -8.95
CA ALA A 105 -4.46 7.47 -9.40
C ALA A 105 -5.04 6.63 -10.53
N THR A 106 -4.19 6.09 -11.39
CA THR A 106 -4.55 4.99 -12.30
C THR A 106 -3.96 3.68 -11.76
N ILE A 107 -4.59 2.56 -12.09
CA ILE A 107 -4.09 1.24 -11.70
C ILE A 107 -3.31 0.67 -12.88
N GLU A 108 -1.98 0.64 -12.77
CA GLU A 108 -1.12 0.07 -13.81
C GLU A 108 -1.18 -1.46 -13.77
N ARG A 109 -1.10 -2.00 -12.56
CA ARG A 109 -0.99 -3.44 -12.32
C ARG A 109 -1.71 -3.85 -11.04
N ILE A 110 -2.25 -5.05 -11.06
CA ILE A 110 -2.84 -5.77 -9.93
C ILE A 110 -2.05 -7.06 -9.74
N ILE A 111 -1.40 -7.21 -8.59
CA ILE A 111 -0.82 -8.47 -8.15
C ILE A 111 -1.86 -9.12 -7.26
N THR A 112 -2.28 -10.36 -7.54
CA THR A 112 -3.31 -11.07 -6.76
C THR A 112 -2.97 -12.55 -6.59
N CYS A 113 -3.63 -13.22 -5.65
CA CYS A 113 -3.45 -14.65 -5.40
C CYS A 113 -4.42 -15.51 -6.22
N LYS A 114 -4.14 -16.83 -6.31
CA LYS A 114 -5.04 -17.78 -7.00
C LYS A 114 -6.45 -17.84 -6.43
N SER A 115 -6.62 -17.63 -5.12
CA SER A 115 -7.96 -17.54 -4.53
C SER A 115 -8.68 -16.23 -4.84
N ASN A 116 -8.00 -15.24 -5.41
CA ASN A 116 -8.53 -13.92 -5.78
C ASN A 116 -9.15 -13.15 -4.60
N THR A 117 -8.64 -13.34 -3.38
CA THR A 117 -9.22 -12.76 -2.17
C THR A 117 -8.56 -11.46 -1.73
N GLN A 118 -7.36 -11.17 -2.23
CA GLN A 118 -6.55 -10.01 -1.86
C GLN A 118 -5.64 -9.60 -3.02
N ALA A 119 -5.19 -8.35 -3.01
CA ALA A 119 -4.31 -7.82 -4.03
C ALA A 119 -3.44 -6.67 -3.53
N VAL A 120 -2.27 -6.54 -4.16
CA VAL A 120 -1.46 -5.32 -4.13
C VAL A 120 -1.65 -4.61 -5.46
N LEU A 121 -1.96 -3.31 -5.41
CA LEU A 121 -2.09 -2.45 -6.59
C LEU A 121 -0.80 -1.68 -6.81
N CYS A 122 -0.32 -1.65 -8.05
CA CYS A 122 0.62 -0.63 -8.52
C CYS A 122 -0.20 0.56 -9.00
N LEU A 123 -0.19 1.63 -8.20
CA LEU A 123 -0.90 2.87 -8.46
C LEU A 123 0.05 3.88 -9.07
N ASP A 124 -0.27 4.38 -10.26
CA ASP A 124 0.39 5.55 -10.83
C ASP A 124 -0.29 6.82 -10.29
N LEU A 125 0.47 7.62 -9.57
CA LEU A 125 0.04 8.90 -8.98
C LEU A 125 0.32 10.10 -9.89
N GLY A 126 0.86 9.85 -11.09
CA GLY A 126 1.38 10.85 -12.00
C GLY A 126 2.87 11.14 -11.75
N ALA A 127 3.48 11.93 -12.64
CA ALA A 127 4.85 12.43 -12.47
C ALA A 127 5.93 11.37 -12.30
N ASN A 128 5.76 10.21 -12.93
CA ASN A 128 6.64 9.04 -12.74
C ASN A 128 6.70 8.55 -11.28
N THR A 129 5.67 8.82 -10.49
CA THR A 129 5.55 8.32 -9.12
C THR A 129 4.54 7.19 -9.07
N SER A 130 5.03 6.00 -8.73
CA SER A 130 4.18 4.82 -8.49
C SER A 130 4.24 4.39 -7.02
N VAL A 131 3.10 3.97 -6.48
CA VAL A 131 3.00 3.42 -5.13
C VAL A 131 2.38 2.03 -5.20
N TYR A 132 2.98 1.07 -4.49
CA TYR A 132 2.38 -0.24 -4.25
C TYR A 132 1.60 -0.19 -2.94
N ALA A 133 0.35 -0.61 -2.98
CA ALA A 133 -0.54 -0.56 -1.82
C ALA A 133 -1.49 -1.77 -1.78
N PHE A 134 -1.72 -2.29 -0.58
CA PHE A 134 -2.74 -3.30 -0.33
C PHE A 134 -4.13 -2.73 -0.59
N ASP A 135 -4.91 -3.39 -1.45
CA ASP A 135 -6.28 -2.95 -1.72
C ASP A 135 -7.25 -3.50 -0.68
N SER A 136 -7.62 -2.65 0.26
CA SER A 136 -8.52 -2.99 1.36
C SER A 136 -9.94 -3.36 0.88
N LEU A 137 -10.30 -3.03 -0.37
CA LEU A 137 -11.61 -3.26 -0.97
C LEU A 137 -11.57 -4.21 -2.16
N TYR A 138 -10.43 -4.88 -2.41
CA TYR A 138 -10.22 -5.71 -3.60
C TYR A 138 -11.31 -6.75 -3.83
N SER A 139 -11.69 -7.49 -2.78
CA SER A 139 -12.71 -8.54 -2.86
C SER A 139 -14.07 -8.04 -3.34
N VAL A 140 -14.34 -6.73 -3.24
CA VAL A 140 -15.54 -6.08 -3.78
C VAL A 140 -15.26 -5.42 -5.13
N ASN A 141 -14.09 -4.78 -5.27
CA ASN A 141 -13.79 -3.91 -6.42
C ASN A 141 -13.19 -4.62 -7.64
N HIS A 142 -12.66 -5.83 -7.52
CA HIS A 142 -11.81 -6.44 -8.55
C HIS A 142 -12.46 -6.51 -9.94
N ASP A 143 -13.76 -6.75 -10.02
CA ASP A 143 -14.50 -6.82 -11.29
C ASP A 143 -14.86 -5.42 -11.87
N GLN A 144 -14.65 -4.36 -11.09
CA GLN A 144 -14.95 -2.97 -11.46
C GLN A 144 -13.73 -2.22 -12.00
N TYR A 145 -12.52 -2.77 -11.83
CA TYR A 145 -11.29 -2.14 -12.29
C TYR A 145 -11.14 -2.18 -13.81
N GLU A 146 -11.05 -0.98 -14.37
CA GLU A 146 -10.85 -0.71 -15.78
C GLU A 146 -9.44 -0.17 -16.04
N LYS A 147 -8.86 -0.58 -17.18
CA LYS A 147 -7.61 -0.03 -17.68
C LYS A 147 -7.77 1.43 -18.06
N ASP A 148 -6.72 2.22 -17.82
CA ASP A 148 -6.63 3.65 -18.14
C ASP A 148 -7.68 4.53 -17.45
N ALA A 149 -8.49 3.95 -16.55
CA ALA A 149 -9.43 4.69 -15.72
C ALA A 149 -8.72 5.32 -14.53
N THR A 150 -9.16 6.52 -14.16
CA THR A 150 -8.67 7.23 -12.99
C THR A 150 -9.62 7.00 -11.82
N TYR A 151 -9.04 6.80 -10.65
CA TYR A 151 -9.75 6.53 -9.40
C TYR A 151 -9.45 7.61 -8.36
N SER A 152 -10.40 7.81 -7.45
CA SER A 152 -10.17 8.57 -6.22
C SER A 152 -9.71 7.59 -5.14
N VAL A 153 -8.43 7.66 -4.78
CA VAL A 153 -7.77 6.75 -3.85
C VAL A 153 -7.49 7.44 -2.52
N GLN A 154 -7.80 6.77 -1.41
CA GLN A 154 -7.32 7.15 -0.09
C GLN A 154 -6.11 6.29 0.27
N LEU A 155 -4.96 6.92 0.50
CA LEU A 155 -3.75 6.24 0.92
C LEU A 155 -3.61 6.34 2.44
N ASN A 156 -3.45 5.18 3.08
CA ASN A 156 -3.22 5.04 4.50
C ASN A 156 -2.13 3.99 4.75
N ALA A 157 -1.48 4.02 5.91
CA ALA A 157 -0.42 3.08 6.22
C ALA A 157 -0.27 2.82 7.71
N TRP A 158 0.23 1.63 8.05
CA TRP A 158 0.67 1.28 9.39
C TRP A 158 2.18 1.33 9.47
N ALA A 159 2.73 2.01 10.48
CA ALA A 159 4.17 2.09 10.65
C ALA A 159 4.71 0.92 11.49
N TYR A 160 5.73 0.25 10.96
CA TYR A 160 6.56 -0.67 11.73
C TYR A 160 7.54 0.12 12.59
N GLU A 161 8.35 0.94 11.92
CA GLU A 161 9.44 1.71 12.51
C GLU A 161 9.44 3.10 11.90
N LEU A 162 9.67 4.12 12.73
CA LEU A 162 9.76 5.52 12.28
C LEU A 162 10.93 6.22 12.97
N GLU A 163 11.65 7.04 12.22
CA GLU A 163 12.65 7.95 12.78
C GLU A 163 12.55 9.33 12.17
N ALA A 164 12.94 10.35 12.96
CA ALA A 164 13.05 11.71 12.47
C ALA A 164 14.36 11.87 11.70
N VAL A 165 14.30 12.61 10.59
CA VAL A 165 15.45 12.88 9.72
C VAL A 165 15.58 14.37 9.44
N ALA A 166 16.78 14.78 9.05
CA ALA A 166 17.02 16.16 8.65
C ALA A 166 16.39 16.46 7.27
N GLU A 167 15.96 17.71 7.07
CA GLU A 167 15.35 18.20 5.82
C GLU A 167 16.22 17.97 4.56
N HIS A 168 17.54 17.85 4.74
CA HIS A 168 18.51 17.63 3.67
C HIS A 168 19.42 16.43 3.95
N GLU A 169 18.85 15.35 4.50
CA GLU A 169 19.63 14.12 4.68
C GLU A 169 19.94 13.50 3.31
N GLN A 170 21.23 13.40 3.01
CA GLN A 170 21.75 12.67 1.87
C GLN A 170 22.25 11.31 2.36
N LEU A 171 21.65 10.22 1.88
CA LEU A 171 22.25 8.89 2.05
C LEU A 171 23.26 8.71 0.92
N VAL A 172 24.49 8.40 1.31
CA VAL A 172 25.49 7.90 0.36
C VAL A 172 25.30 6.39 0.31
N VAL A 173 24.68 5.90 -0.77
CA VAL A 173 24.61 4.46 -1.04
C VAL A 173 26.00 4.03 -1.52
N ASP A 174 26.77 3.39 -0.64
CA ASP A 174 28.11 2.87 -0.92
C ASP A 174 28.13 1.35 -1.15
N ASP A 175 27.00 0.67 -0.94
CA ASP A 175 26.86 -0.76 -1.20
C ASP A 175 26.90 -1.07 -2.71
N PRO A 176 27.86 -1.88 -3.19
CA PRO A 176 28.02 -2.17 -4.62
C PRO A 176 26.81 -2.85 -5.26
N ALA A 177 26.04 -3.65 -4.53
CA ALA A 177 24.86 -4.33 -5.07
C ALA A 177 23.71 -3.34 -5.29
N SER A 178 23.51 -2.42 -4.34
CA SER A 178 22.52 -1.36 -4.40
C SER A 178 22.86 -0.31 -5.46
N ILE A 179 24.13 0.09 -5.57
CA ILE A 179 24.62 0.98 -6.65
C ILE A 179 24.38 0.32 -8.01
N LYS A 180 24.77 -0.96 -8.16
CA LYS A 180 24.56 -1.72 -9.40
C LYS A 180 23.07 -1.78 -9.74
N HIS A 181 22.23 -2.11 -8.78
CA HIS A 181 20.79 -2.24 -8.99
C HIS A 181 20.19 -0.91 -9.43
N HIS A 182 20.50 0.19 -8.74
CA HIS A 182 20.00 1.52 -9.06
C HIS A 182 20.42 2.00 -10.46
N ARG A 183 21.72 1.84 -10.79
CA ARG A 183 22.23 2.20 -12.11
C ARG A 183 21.66 1.33 -13.22
N ALA A 184 21.53 0.03 -12.97
CA ALA A 184 20.90 -0.90 -13.91
C ALA A 184 19.45 -0.53 -14.18
N LEU A 185 18.66 -0.30 -13.13
CA LEU A 185 17.26 0.04 -13.25
C LEU A 185 17.08 1.38 -13.99
N ASN A 186 17.83 2.43 -13.63
CA ASN A 186 17.74 3.71 -14.33
C ASN A 186 18.13 3.61 -15.81
N ASP A 187 19.18 2.85 -16.14
CA ASP A 187 19.56 2.61 -17.53
C ASP A 187 18.47 1.87 -18.31
N ILE A 188 17.86 0.85 -17.69
CA ILE A 188 16.80 0.05 -18.32
C ILE A 188 15.54 0.90 -18.49
N LEU A 189 15.14 1.67 -17.49
CA LEU A 189 13.99 2.56 -17.56
C LEU A 189 14.22 3.67 -18.58
N ALA A 190 15.38 4.32 -18.59
CA ALA A 190 15.73 5.34 -19.58
C ALA A 190 15.71 4.78 -21.02
N ALA A 191 16.18 3.54 -21.21
CA ALA A 191 16.14 2.87 -22.51
C ALA A 191 14.72 2.45 -22.95
N ASN A 192 13.77 2.35 -22.02
CA ASN A 192 12.40 1.92 -22.26
C ASN A 192 11.36 3.02 -21.98
N ASN A 193 11.76 4.30 -22.07
CA ASN A 193 10.90 5.47 -21.85
C ASN A 193 10.15 5.45 -20.50
N GLY A 194 10.85 5.04 -19.44
CA GLY A 194 10.29 4.93 -18.09
C GLY A 194 9.47 3.66 -17.84
N VAL A 195 9.29 2.80 -18.85
CA VAL A 195 8.50 1.55 -18.70
C VAL A 195 9.44 0.38 -18.41
N ALA A 196 9.26 -0.29 -17.27
CA ALA A 196 10.02 -1.48 -16.94
C ALA A 196 9.65 -2.65 -17.89
N PRO A 197 10.61 -3.25 -18.63
CA PRO A 197 10.35 -4.39 -19.49
C PRO A 197 10.05 -5.66 -18.68
N ALA A 198 9.36 -6.63 -19.27
CA ALA A 198 8.93 -7.85 -18.57
C ALA A 198 10.09 -8.71 -18.03
N ASP A 199 11.28 -8.57 -18.61
CA ASP A 199 12.53 -9.23 -18.23
C ASP A 199 13.46 -8.31 -17.40
N VAL A 200 12.93 -7.22 -16.81
CA VAL A 200 13.72 -6.23 -16.04
C VAL A 200 14.64 -6.86 -15.00
N HIS A 201 14.21 -7.90 -14.29
CA HIS A 201 15.06 -8.58 -13.30
C HIS A 201 16.21 -9.37 -13.93
N GLU A 202 16.00 -9.97 -15.10
CA GLU A 202 17.09 -10.63 -15.84
C GLU A 202 18.05 -9.59 -16.43
N GLN A 203 17.51 -8.47 -16.92
CA GLN A 203 18.31 -7.35 -17.42
C GLN A 203 19.14 -6.71 -16.31
N ILE A 204 18.59 -6.50 -15.09
CA ILE A 204 19.35 -5.99 -13.94
C ILE A 204 20.47 -6.94 -13.54
N LYS A 205 20.20 -8.26 -13.54
CA LYS A 205 21.24 -9.27 -13.26
C LYS A 205 22.36 -9.22 -14.31
N ALA A 206 21.98 -9.12 -15.59
CA ALA A 206 22.89 -9.09 -16.72
C ALA A 206 23.62 -7.74 -16.89
N TRP A 207 23.08 -6.66 -16.34
CA TRP A 207 23.65 -5.32 -16.44
C TRP A 207 25.05 -5.27 -15.80
N GLN A 208 25.94 -4.53 -16.44
CA GLN A 208 27.32 -4.32 -16.01
C GLN A 208 27.65 -2.83 -16.08
N PRO A 209 28.38 -2.28 -15.10
CA PRO A 209 28.83 -0.90 -15.13
C PRO A 209 29.69 -0.65 -16.38
N LYS A 210 29.41 0.47 -17.07
CA LYS A 210 30.10 0.86 -18.32
C LYS A 210 31.38 1.65 -18.05
N SER A 211 31.52 2.18 -16.84
CA SER A 211 32.64 3.01 -16.39
C SER A 211 32.92 2.84 -14.89
N GLU A 212 34.05 3.36 -14.41
CA GLU A 212 34.31 3.43 -12.96
C GLU A 212 33.39 4.43 -12.25
N ASP A 213 32.87 5.44 -12.96
CA ASP A 213 31.87 6.38 -12.42
C ASP A 213 30.54 5.68 -12.12
N ASP A 214 30.19 4.61 -12.84
CA ASP A 214 29.01 3.78 -12.57
C ASP A 214 29.12 2.97 -11.27
N LYS A 215 30.30 2.95 -10.64
CA LYS A 215 30.57 2.31 -9.35
C LYS A 215 30.72 3.33 -8.22
N ALA A 216 30.70 4.63 -8.54
CA ALA A 216 30.82 5.67 -7.53
C ALA A 216 29.58 5.63 -6.60
N PRO A 217 29.77 5.90 -5.30
CA PRO A 217 28.65 6.00 -4.37
C PRO A 217 27.58 6.94 -4.88
N VAL A 218 26.32 6.52 -4.78
CA VAL A 218 25.20 7.35 -5.21
C VAL A 218 24.79 8.21 -4.04
N THR A 219 25.00 9.53 -4.15
CA THR A 219 24.39 10.49 -3.24
C THR A 219 22.94 10.66 -3.66
N VAL A 220 22.04 10.12 -2.85
CA VAL A 220 20.61 10.31 -3.03
C VAL A 220 20.18 11.44 -2.10
N ASP A 221 19.65 12.52 -2.68
CA ASP A 221 19.04 13.60 -1.92
C ASP A 221 17.58 13.21 -1.62
N PHE A 222 17.30 12.84 -0.37
CA PHE A 222 15.99 12.37 0.03
C PHE A 222 15.00 13.52 0.27
N SER A 223 15.41 14.77 0.12
CA SER A 223 14.50 15.92 0.22
C SER A 223 13.39 15.91 -0.84
N GLN A 224 13.59 15.17 -1.95
CA GLN A 224 12.63 15.04 -3.05
C GLN A 224 12.13 13.60 -3.29
N MET A 225 12.64 12.62 -2.54
CA MET A 225 12.48 11.19 -2.85
C MET A 225 11.58 10.50 -1.84
N VAL A 226 10.44 9.98 -2.28
CA VAL A 226 9.33 9.75 -1.33
C VAL A 226 8.74 8.34 -1.27
N ALA A 227 9.17 7.42 -2.12
CA ALA A 227 9.01 5.99 -1.85
C ALA A 227 10.02 5.25 -2.70
N TYR A 228 10.97 4.55 -2.07
CA TYR A 228 11.82 3.61 -2.80
C TYR A 228 11.35 2.21 -2.43
N LEU A 229 10.68 1.56 -3.38
CA LEU A 229 10.00 0.28 -3.24
C LEU A 229 10.84 -0.82 -3.87
N TYR A 230 11.15 -1.87 -3.10
CA TYR A 230 11.06 -3.25 -3.54
C TYR A 230 11.03 -4.12 -2.29
N GLY A 231 9.86 -4.69 -1.96
CA GLY A 231 9.87 -5.96 -1.27
C GLY A 231 10.63 -6.94 -2.18
N GLU A 232 11.59 -7.69 -1.65
CA GLU A 232 12.31 -8.71 -2.44
C GLU A 232 11.35 -9.80 -2.95
N THR A 233 10.15 -9.86 -2.38
CA THR A 233 9.10 -10.85 -2.63
C THR A 233 7.90 -10.22 -3.34
N LEU A 234 7.57 -10.77 -4.51
CA LEU A 234 6.34 -10.45 -5.25
C LEU A 234 5.09 -10.78 -4.40
N GLY A 235 4.17 -9.83 -4.24
CA GLY A 235 3.00 -9.94 -3.36
C GLY A 235 3.18 -9.35 -1.94
N GLN A 236 4.31 -8.69 -1.67
CA GLN A 236 4.61 -7.94 -0.44
C GLN A 236 5.09 -6.50 -0.73
N GLU A 237 4.88 -6.00 -1.94
CA GLU A 237 5.36 -4.67 -2.34
C GLU A 237 4.62 -3.53 -1.64
N ASP A 238 3.49 -3.82 -1.00
CA ASP A 238 2.78 -2.93 -0.09
C ASP A 238 3.54 -2.68 1.23
N GLU A 239 4.57 -3.47 1.53
CA GLU A 239 5.52 -3.20 2.60
C GLU A 239 6.69 -2.37 2.06
N ALA A 240 6.71 -1.09 2.42
CA ALA A 240 7.52 -0.09 1.75
C ALA A 240 8.36 0.73 2.74
N TRP A 241 9.59 1.04 2.35
CA TRP A 241 10.33 2.11 2.97
C TRP A 241 9.87 3.46 2.40
N PHE A 242 9.74 4.47 3.27
CA PHE A 242 9.36 5.83 2.87
C PHE A 242 10.18 6.88 3.60
N GLN A 243 10.22 8.08 3.05
CA GLN A 243 10.60 9.31 3.74
C GLN A 243 9.65 10.43 3.30
N GLY A 244 9.10 11.19 4.25
CA GLY A 244 8.26 12.33 3.88
C GLY A 244 8.12 13.37 4.98
N HIS A 245 7.52 14.50 4.61
CA HIS A 245 7.36 15.65 5.49
C HIS A 245 5.98 15.67 6.16
N ILE A 246 5.95 15.78 7.49
CA ILE A 246 4.74 15.81 8.29
C ILE A 246 4.03 17.16 8.13
N VAL A 247 2.82 17.12 7.58
CA VAL A 247 1.93 18.28 7.41
C VAL A 247 0.73 18.26 8.34
N GLY A 248 0.45 17.13 8.99
CA GLY A 248 -0.63 16.99 9.96
C GLY A 248 -0.31 15.96 11.03
N LYS A 249 -0.87 16.17 12.22
CA LYS A 249 -0.78 15.25 13.35
C LYS A 249 -2.12 15.20 14.07
N THR A 250 -2.67 14.00 14.21
CA THR A 250 -3.92 13.74 14.95
C THR A 250 -3.80 12.44 15.74
N SER A 251 -4.87 12.02 16.42
CA SER A 251 -4.93 10.71 17.05
C SER A 251 -6.28 10.04 16.80
N MET A 252 -6.31 8.72 16.97
CA MET A 252 -7.53 7.93 16.98
C MET A 252 -7.50 6.92 18.13
N GLN A 253 -8.67 6.43 18.51
CA GLN A 253 -8.83 5.45 19.58
C GLN A 253 -9.37 4.14 19.03
N PHE A 254 -8.81 3.03 19.49
CA PHE A 254 -9.29 1.69 19.19
C PHE A 254 -8.96 0.73 20.33
N ASN A 255 -9.97 0.02 20.84
CA ASN A 255 -9.85 -0.92 21.97
C ASN A 255 -9.03 -0.37 23.15
N ASP A 256 -9.40 0.84 23.61
CA ASP A 256 -8.76 1.58 24.70
C ASP A 256 -7.27 1.92 24.48
N GLN A 257 -6.80 1.85 23.24
CA GLN A 257 -5.47 2.27 22.83
C GLN A 257 -5.53 3.52 21.94
N GLU A 258 -4.65 4.47 22.23
CA GLU A 258 -4.43 5.64 21.40
C GLU A 258 -3.42 5.32 20.29
N TYR A 259 -3.79 5.70 19.07
CA TYR A 259 -2.92 5.65 17.90
C TYR A 259 -2.60 7.08 17.49
N THR A 260 -1.32 7.36 17.25
CA THR A 260 -0.88 8.63 16.66
C THR A 260 -0.98 8.52 15.15
N LEU A 261 -1.54 9.56 14.53
CA LEU A 261 -1.72 9.67 13.09
C LEU A 261 -0.88 10.83 12.56
N TYR A 262 -0.05 10.57 11.55
CA TYR A 262 0.71 11.57 10.82
C TYR A 262 0.20 11.67 9.40
N ASP A 263 -0.06 12.90 8.95
CA ASP A 263 -0.33 13.19 7.56
C ASP A 263 0.98 13.60 6.93
N VAL A 264 1.50 12.75 6.03
CA VAL A 264 2.83 12.89 5.45
C VAL A 264 2.71 13.13 3.95
N THR A 265 3.45 14.11 3.45
CA THR A 265 3.54 14.39 2.01
C THR A 265 4.34 13.30 1.31
N LEU A 266 3.70 12.64 0.33
CA LEU A 266 4.29 11.65 -0.55
C LEU A 266 4.89 12.23 -1.84
N ILE A 267 4.51 13.44 -2.23
CA ILE A 267 5.10 14.13 -3.40
C ILE A 267 5.14 15.60 -3.03
N HIS A 268 6.29 16.24 -3.21
CA HIS A 268 6.45 17.68 -3.06
C HIS A 268 7.25 18.23 -4.24
N GLU A 269 6.66 18.17 -5.45
CA GLU A 269 7.14 18.92 -6.60
C GLU A 269 6.46 20.30 -6.64
N GLU A 270 7.19 21.36 -7.00
CA GLU A 270 6.71 22.75 -6.96
C GLU A 270 5.46 23.00 -7.82
N ASP A 271 5.19 22.15 -8.82
CA ASP A 271 4.09 22.29 -9.79
C ASP A 271 2.99 21.23 -9.65
N GLN A 272 2.92 20.49 -8.54
CA GLN A 272 1.93 19.41 -8.36
C GLN A 272 1.18 19.46 -7.04
N GLU A 273 -0.05 18.92 -7.07
CA GLU A 273 -0.85 18.75 -5.86
C GLU A 273 -0.19 17.70 -4.97
N ALA A 274 0.05 18.06 -3.70
CA ALA A 274 0.71 17.17 -2.78
C ALA A 274 -0.13 15.90 -2.54
N VAL A 275 0.46 14.75 -2.79
CA VAL A 275 -0.12 13.47 -2.37
C VAL A 275 0.10 13.32 -0.88
N ILE A 276 -0.94 13.00 -0.11
CA ILE A 276 -0.85 12.80 1.34
C ILE A 276 -1.10 11.33 1.68
N LEU A 277 -0.17 10.73 2.42
CA LEU A 277 -0.33 9.44 3.08
C LEU A 277 -0.61 9.65 4.56
N ARG A 278 -1.67 9.03 5.07
CA ARG A 278 -1.91 9.00 6.50
C ARG A 278 -1.25 7.77 7.14
N VAL A 279 -0.26 8.01 7.99
CA VAL A 279 0.50 6.97 8.69
C VAL A 279 0.00 6.84 10.13
N ALA A 280 -0.35 5.63 10.55
CA ALA A 280 -0.75 5.31 11.91
C ALA A 280 0.35 4.55 12.66
N THR A 281 0.55 4.89 13.93
CA THR A 281 1.42 4.15 14.84
C THR A 281 0.82 4.07 16.24
N ARG A 282 0.92 2.90 16.87
CA ARG A 282 0.68 2.73 18.32
C ARG A 282 1.97 2.76 19.14
N ASN A 283 3.14 2.73 18.50
CA ASN A 283 4.41 2.66 19.20
C ASN A 283 4.65 3.98 19.95
N PRO A 284 4.76 3.96 21.30
CA PRO A 284 4.99 5.17 22.08
C PRO A 284 6.28 5.91 21.72
N GLU A 285 7.28 5.22 21.16
CA GLU A 285 8.55 5.82 20.72
C GLU A 285 8.37 6.68 19.46
N HIS A 286 7.34 6.40 18.67
CA HIS A 286 7.05 7.09 17.40
C HIS A 286 5.97 8.17 17.52
N LYS A 287 5.50 8.48 18.74
CA LYS A 287 4.34 9.37 18.96
C LYS A 287 4.68 10.87 18.99
N ASP A 288 5.95 11.23 19.15
CA ASP A 288 6.37 12.59 19.52
C ASP A 288 6.94 13.41 18.35
N PHE A 289 6.82 12.93 17.11
CA PHE A 289 7.17 13.75 15.93
C PHE A 289 6.23 14.96 15.80
N ALA A 290 6.74 16.05 15.25
CA ALA A 290 6.03 17.32 15.09
C ALA A 290 5.75 17.64 13.63
N VAL A 291 4.66 18.39 13.39
CA VAL A 291 4.40 19.00 12.08
C VAL A 291 5.59 19.90 11.71
N GLY A 292 6.06 19.80 10.46
CA GLY A 292 7.28 20.45 10.01
C GLY A 292 8.52 19.55 10.00
N GLN A 293 8.46 18.37 10.63
CA GLN A 293 9.58 17.41 10.62
C GLN A 293 9.48 16.47 9.44
N TYR A 294 10.65 16.00 8.99
CA TYR A 294 10.74 14.86 8.09
C TYR A 294 10.88 13.59 8.91
N ILE A 295 10.16 12.55 8.50
CA ILE A 295 10.28 11.21 9.06
C ILE A 295 10.52 10.21 7.94
N ARG A 296 11.20 9.12 8.28
CA ARG A 296 11.34 7.96 7.41
C ARG A 296 11.09 6.67 8.17
N GLY A 297 10.91 5.57 7.46
CA GLY A 297 10.73 4.28 8.09
C GLY A 297 10.16 3.22 7.17
N ASN A 298 9.66 2.14 7.78
CA ASN A 298 9.00 1.06 7.06
C ASN A 298 7.51 1.09 7.37
N LEU A 299 6.70 0.99 6.32
CA LEU A 299 5.25 1.07 6.35
C LEU A 299 4.64 -0.16 5.70
N TRP A 300 3.45 -0.52 6.15
CA TRP A 300 2.51 -1.30 5.36
C TRP A 300 1.43 -0.36 4.79
N ILE A 301 1.46 -0.13 3.48
CA ILE A 301 0.62 0.84 2.77
C ILE A 301 -0.65 0.17 2.27
N GLN A 302 -1.78 0.83 2.47
CA GLN A 302 -3.10 0.41 2.00
C GLN A 302 -3.76 1.50 1.17
N ALA A 303 -4.61 1.04 0.24
CA ALA A 303 -5.43 1.87 -0.62
C ALA A 303 -6.91 1.53 -0.42
N ASN A 304 -7.73 2.58 -0.25
CA ASN A 304 -9.19 2.45 -0.25
C ASN A 304 -9.74 3.20 -1.47
N ILE A 305 -10.45 2.49 -2.36
CA ILE A 305 -11.00 3.03 -3.61
C ILE A 305 -12.53 2.94 -3.60
N TYR A 306 -13.17 4.11 -3.52
CA TYR A 306 -14.64 4.21 -3.43
C TYR A 306 -15.30 4.88 -4.65
N ALA A 307 -14.52 5.46 -5.56
CA ALA A 307 -15.06 6.15 -6.73
C ALA A 307 -14.08 6.17 -7.91
N LYS A 308 -14.62 6.08 -9.11
CA LYS A 308 -13.95 6.52 -10.35
C LYS A 308 -14.00 8.03 -10.43
N THR A 309 -12.94 8.66 -10.94
CA THR A 309 -12.93 10.08 -11.26
C THR A 309 -13.26 10.25 -12.75
N ALA A 310 -14.08 11.27 -13.04
CA ALA A 310 -14.46 11.64 -14.40
C ALA A 310 -13.41 12.56 -15.05
#